data_AF-A0A2V9RT61-F1
#
_entry.id   AF-A0A2V9RT61-F1
#
_cell.length_a   1.000
_cell.length_b   1.000
_cell.length_c   1.000
_cell.angle_alpha   90.00
_cell.angle_beta   90.00
_cell.angle_gamma   90.00
#
_symmetry.space_group_name_H-M   'P 1'
#
loop_
_entity.id
_entity.type
_entity.pdbx_description
1 polymer ?
#
loop_
_entity_poly.entity_id
_entity_poly.type
_entity_poly.pdbx_seq_one_letter_code
_entity_poly.pdbx_strand_id
1 'polypeptide(L)'
;MDRALAIAPNDARPWVWKGNVALRSNADQAAMESYTHASELDRSNAEAVLGVAAVYVVTGRGDAAIAEYRDGIARFPDDARFYVACAQTLLASPNSPVLQTEAKNLLEKAVKLAPLSAEAHYQLGQLALQQNRLTDAERQFLLSLQSEPDRSKTHFALSLVYRRLGRTDDATKQFAIYQDLKQAEEGGMTTAMAPAANP
;
A
#
# COMPACT_ATOMS: atom_id res chain seq x y z
N MET A 1 6.39 9.79 -24.98
CA MET A 1 6.55 8.37 -24.59
C MET A 1 7.28 7.58 -25.67
N ASP A 2 6.88 7.71 -26.93
CA ASP A 2 7.40 6.89 -28.06
C ASP A 2 8.90 7.00 -28.33
N ARG A 3 9.56 8.11 -27.96
CA ARG A 3 11.01 8.28 -28.12
C ARG A 3 11.85 7.53 -27.08
N ALA A 4 11.31 7.23 -25.88
CA ALA A 4 12.06 6.53 -24.84
C ALA A 4 12.19 5.02 -25.12
N LEU A 5 11.17 4.43 -25.74
CA LEU A 5 11.13 3.01 -26.15
C LEU A 5 12.09 2.68 -27.31
N ALA A 6 12.56 3.70 -28.04
CA ALA A 6 13.45 3.54 -29.19
C ALA A 6 14.95 3.55 -28.84
N ILE A 7 15.33 3.98 -27.62
CA ILE A 7 16.73 4.24 -27.25
C ILE A 7 17.31 3.12 -26.36
N ALA A 8 16.45 2.35 -25.68
CA ALA A 8 16.85 1.17 -24.89
C ALA A 8 15.74 0.10 -24.92
N PRO A 9 15.69 -0.76 -25.95
CA PRO A 9 14.60 -1.73 -26.13
C PRO A 9 14.53 -2.83 -25.06
N ASN A 10 15.54 -2.93 -24.19
CA ASN A 10 15.62 -3.92 -23.11
C ASN A 10 15.52 -3.30 -21.71
N ASP A 11 15.02 -2.07 -21.59
CA ASP A 11 14.84 -1.38 -20.31
C ASP A 11 13.40 -1.60 -19.78
N ALA A 12 13.28 -2.19 -18.59
CA ALA A 12 11.99 -2.43 -17.95
C ALA A 12 11.34 -1.16 -17.37
N ARG A 13 12.12 -0.09 -17.08
CA ARG A 13 11.63 1.10 -16.37
C ARG A 13 10.51 1.86 -17.10
N PRO A 14 10.58 2.11 -18.43
CA PRO A 14 9.50 2.77 -19.15
C PRO A 14 8.19 1.98 -19.09
N TRP A 15 8.28 0.66 -19.07
CA TRP A 15 7.13 -0.24 -18.99
C TRP A 15 6.51 -0.24 -17.59
N VAL A 16 7.32 -0.22 -16.53
CA VAL A 16 6.84 -0.02 -15.16
C VAL A 16 6.12 1.33 -15.01
N TRP A 17 6.71 2.41 -15.54
CA TRP A 17 6.06 3.73 -15.51
C TRP A 17 4.73 3.73 -16.28
N LYS A 18 4.69 3.11 -17.46
CA LYS A 18 3.47 2.95 -18.25
C LYS A 18 2.40 2.19 -17.47
N GLY A 19 2.80 1.11 -16.77
CA GLY A 19 1.94 0.35 -15.87
C GLY A 19 1.36 1.22 -14.76
N ASN A 20 2.20 1.99 -14.08
CA ASN A 20 1.79 2.91 -13.00
C ASN A 20 0.75 3.94 -13.50
N VAL A 21 0.97 4.52 -14.69
CA VAL A 21 0.05 5.48 -15.30
C VAL A 21 -1.27 4.82 -15.70
N ALA A 22 -1.22 3.62 -16.28
CA ALA A 22 -2.40 2.87 -16.67
C ALA A 22 -3.24 2.47 -15.44
N LEU A 23 -2.61 2.01 -14.35
CA LEU A 23 -3.28 1.65 -13.10
C LEU A 23 -4.00 2.85 -12.48
N ARG A 24 -3.34 4.03 -12.47
CA ARG A 24 -3.97 5.29 -12.02
C ARG A 24 -5.15 5.75 -12.89
N SER A 25 -5.17 5.32 -14.14
CA SER A 25 -6.23 5.64 -15.10
C SER A 25 -7.35 4.58 -15.13
N ASN A 26 -7.33 3.61 -14.19
CA ASN A 26 -8.22 2.45 -14.17
C ASN A 26 -8.18 1.61 -15.46
N ALA A 27 -7.06 1.66 -16.18
CA ALA A 27 -6.82 0.87 -17.39
C ALA A 27 -6.11 -0.43 -17.02
N ASP A 28 -6.78 -1.28 -16.23
CA ASP A 28 -6.20 -2.45 -15.56
C ASP A 28 -5.52 -3.42 -16.54
N GLN A 29 -6.14 -3.63 -17.71
CA GLN A 29 -5.57 -4.50 -18.74
C GLN A 29 -4.26 -3.92 -19.32
N ALA A 30 -4.23 -2.62 -19.62
CA ALA A 30 -3.02 -1.96 -20.10
C ALA A 30 -1.92 -1.90 -19.00
N ALA A 31 -2.32 -1.80 -17.74
CA ALA A 31 -1.42 -1.89 -16.60
C ALA A 31 -0.79 -3.28 -16.51
N MET A 32 -1.62 -4.34 -16.56
CA MET A 32 -1.16 -5.73 -16.56
C MET A 32 -0.15 -5.98 -17.69
N GLU A 33 -0.52 -5.65 -18.93
CA GLU A 33 0.37 -5.82 -20.10
C GLU A 33 1.71 -5.12 -19.91
N SER A 34 1.70 -3.90 -19.37
CA SER A 34 2.91 -3.12 -19.17
C SER A 34 3.81 -3.70 -18.08
N TYR A 35 3.25 -4.13 -16.94
CA TYR A 35 4.04 -4.77 -15.89
C TYR A 35 4.53 -6.16 -16.26
N THR A 36 3.71 -6.96 -16.96
CA THR A 36 4.13 -8.27 -17.47
C THR A 36 5.30 -8.12 -18.42
N HIS A 37 5.23 -7.18 -19.36
CA HIS A 37 6.33 -6.94 -20.27
C HIS A 37 7.60 -6.44 -19.54
N ALA A 38 7.46 -5.57 -18.54
CA ALA A 38 8.58 -5.17 -17.69
C ALA A 38 9.24 -6.36 -16.98
N SER A 39 8.44 -7.30 -16.47
CA SER A 39 8.91 -8.52 -15.80
C SER A 39 9.56 -9.51 -16.76
N GLU A 40 9.10 -9.57 -18.02
CA GLU A 40 9.72 -10.37 -19.08
C GLU A 40 11.10 -9.84 -19.47
N LEU A 41 11.25 -8.52 -19.57
CA LEU A 41 12.52 -7.85 -19.86
C LEU A 41 13.52 -7.98 -18.70
N ASP A 42 13.04 -7.84 -17.46
CA ASP A 42 13.84 -7.96 -16.25
C ASP A 42 13.09 -8.71 -15.14
N ARG A 43 13.37 -10.01 -15.04
CA ARG A 43 12.85 -10.87 -13.96
C ARG A 43 13.39 -10.52 -12.58
N SER A 44 14.37 -9.61 -12.45
CA SER A 44 14.81 -9.11 -11.14
C SER A 44 14.14 -7.79 -10.75
N ASN A 45 13.25 -7.25 -11.59
CA ASN A 45 12.55 -6.01 -11.31
C ASN A 45 11.40 -6.23 -10.31
N ALA A 46 11.68 -5.99 -9.04
CA ALA A 46 10.69 -6.10 -7.95
C ALA A 46 9.47 -5.17 -8.16
N GLU A 47 9.64 -3.99 -8.76
CA GLU A 47 8.53 -3.05 -8.99
C GLU A 47 7.55 -3.59 -10.03
N ALA A 48 8.04 -4.23 -11.09
CA ALA A 48 7.19 -4.89 -12.08
C ALA A 48 6.37 -6.02 -11.46
N VAL A 49 6.98 -6.85 -10.62
CA VAL A 49 6.28 -7.97 -9.95
C VAL A 49 5.23 -7.45 -8.97
N LEU A 50 5.56 -6.43 -8.16
CA LEU A 50 4.59 -5.76 -7.29
C LEU A 50 3.45 -5.14 -8.10
N GLY A 51 3.75 -4.57 -9.27
CA GLY A 51 2.76 -4.01 -10.20
C GLY A 51 1.76 -5.05 -10.71
N VAL A 52 2.23 -6.22 -11.17
CA VAL A 52 1.37 -7.34 -11.58
C VAL A 52 0.43 -7.76 -10.45
N ALA A 53 0.99 -7.96 -9.25
CA ALA A 53 0.20 -8.37 -8.08
C ALA A 53 -0.81 -7.28 -7.67
N ALA A 54 -0.45 -6.01 -7.76
CA ALA A 54 -1.35 -4.89 -7.51
C ALA A 54 -2.53 -4.86 -8.50
N VAL A 55 -2.29 -5.17 -9.79
CA VAL A 55 -3.38 -5.29 -10.77
C VAL A 55 -4.34 -6.43 -10.39
N TYR A 56 -3.82 -7.56 -9.90
CA TYR A 56 -4.68 -8.63 -9.39
C TYR A 56 -5.52 -8.18 -8.19
N VAL A 57 -4.99 -7.36 -7.29
CA VAL A 57 -5.76 -6.81 -6.16
C VAL A 57 -6.90 -5.92 -6.65
N VAL A 58 -6.64 -4.95 -7.52
CA VAL A 58 -7.69 -3.99 -7.97
C VAL A 58 -8.76 -4.67 -8.83
N THR A 59 -8.41 -5.76 -9.52
CA THR A 59 -9.36 -6.58 -10.31
C THR A 59 -10.09 -7.63 -9.47
N GLY A 60 -9.95 -7.62 -8.15
CA GLY A 60 -10.64 -8.53 -7.23
C GLY A 60 -10.09 -9.95 -7.21
N ARG A 61 -8.94 -10.21 -7.84
CA ARG A 61 -8.28 -11.53 -7.92
C ARG A 61 -7.29 -11.72 -6.78
N GLY A 62 -7.79 -11.63 -5.54
CA GLY A 62 -6.97 -11.71 -4.33
C GLY A 62 -6.08 -12.96 -4.22
N ASP A 63 -6.59 -14.13 -4.59
CA ASP A 63 -5.81 -15.39 -4.55
C ASP A 63 -4.64 -15.36 -5.54
N ALA A 64 -4.84 -14.78 -6.73
CA ALA A 64 -3.77 -14.62 -7.72
C ALA A 64 -2.72 -13.61 -7.22
N ALA A 65 -3.16 -12.51 -6.61
CA ALA A 65 -2.23 -11.55 -6.00
C ALA A 65 -1.38 -12.20 -4.89
N ILE A 66 -1.98 -13.01 -4.01
CA ILE A 66 -1.26 -13.71 -2.95
C ILE A 66 -0.22 -14.68 -3.54
N ALA A 67 -0.57 -15.41 -4.61
CA ALA A 67 0.38 -16.29 -5.30
C ALA A 67 1.58 -15.51 -5.85
N GLU A 68 1.35 -14.39 -6.54
CA GLU A 68 2.40 -13.52 -7.05
C GLU A 68 3.26 -12.91 -5.93
N TYR A 69 2.66 -12.46 -4.83
CA TYR A 69 3.43 -11.95 -3.70
C TYR A 69 4.30 -13.02 -3.05
N ARG A 70 3.83 -14.27 -2.98
CA ARG A 70 4.62 -15.39 -2.44
C ARG A 70 5.80 -15.74 -3.35
N ASP A 71 5.61 -15.73 -4.66
CA ASP A 71 6.72 -15.85 -5.62
C ASP A 71 7.70 -14.69 -5.47
N GLY A 72 7.19 -13.46 -5.35
CA GLY A 72 7.98 -12.26 -5.07
C GLY A 72 8.79 -12.37 -3.77
N ILE A 73 8.20 -12.88 -2.68
CA ILE A 73 8.91 -13.14 -1.41
C ILE A 73 10.05 -14.14 -1.62
N ALA A 74 9.86 -15.19 -2.41
CA ALA A 74 10.90 -16.18 -2.68
C ALA A 74 12.06 -15.59 -3.50
N ARG A 75 11.78 -14.66 -4.41
CA ARG A 75 12.77 -14.00 -5.28
C ARG A 75 13.46 -12.81 -4.62
N PHE A 76 12.75 -12.10 -3.75
CA PHE A 76 13.18 -10.86 -3.11
C PHE A 76 12.97 -10.93 -1.59
N PRO A 77 13.66 -11.85 -0.87
CA PRO A 77 13.40 -12.13 0.54
C PRO A 77 13.68 -10.95 1.49
N ASP A 78 14.42 -9.95 1.03
CA ASP A 78 14.77 -8.76 1.83
C ASP A 78 13.94 -7.52 1.45
N ASP A 79 13.04 -7.62 0.47
CA ASP A 79 12.14 -6.53 0.10
C ASP A 79 10.84 -6.59 0.90
N ALA A 80 10.76 -5.73 1.93
CA ALA A 80 9.63 -5.65 2.84
C ALA A 80 8.27 -5.40 2.14
N ARG A 81 8.27 -4.81 0.93
CA ARG A 81 7.03 -4.44 0.22
C ARG A 81 6.18 -5.66 -0.13
N PHE A 82 6.80 -6.78 -0.51
CA PHE A 82 6.07 -8.02 -0.80
C PHE A 82 5.37 -8.58 0.44
N TYR A 83 6.04 -8.54 1.59
CA TYR A 83 5.46 -9.00 2.85
C TYR A 83 4.26 -8.14 3.29
N VAL A 84 4.39 -6.81 3.18
CA VAL A 84 3.30 -5.88 3.52
C VAL A 84 2.11 -6.07 2.58
N ALA A 85 2.35 -6.10 1.26
CA ALA A 85 1.28 -6.22 0.27
C ALA A 85 0.56 -7.58 0.33
N CYS A 86 1.30 -8.67 0.59
CA CYS A 86 0.71 -9.99 0.82
C CYS A 86 -0.17 -9.99 2.07
N ALA A 87 0.34 -9.49 3.20
CA ALA A 87 -0.42 -9.39 4.44
C ALA A 87 -1.69 -8.55 4.28
N GLN A 88 -1.59 -7.39 3.63
CA GLN A 88 -2.73 -6.54 3.35
C GLN A 88 -3.80 -7.27 2.52
N THR A 89 -3.39 -8.02 1.49
CA THR A 89 -4.32 -8.81 0.67
C THR A 89 -4.98 -9.93 1.47
N LEU A 90 -4.25 -10.61 2.35
CA LEU A 90 -4.80 -11.63 3.25
C LEU A 90 -5.84 -11.03 4.22
N LEU A 91 -5.58 -9.84 4.73
CA LEU A 91 -6.48 -9.13 5.66
C LEU A 91 -7.73 -8.55 5.00
N ALA A 92 -7.77 -8.46 3.66
CA ALA A 92 -8.99 -8.10 2.94
C ALA A 92 -10.11 -9.15 3.11
N SER A 93 -9.77 -10.36 3.56
CA SER A 93 -10.70 -11.42 3.96
C SER A 93 -10.75 -11.56 5.49
N PRO A 94 -11.49 -10.68 6.21
CA PRO A 94 -11.34 -10.49 7.66
C PRO A 94 -11.80 -11.67 8.53
N ASN A 95 -12.55 -12.63 7.98
CA ASN A 95 -13.23 -13.68 8.76
C ASN A 95 -12.41 -14.97 8.93
N SER A 96 -11.11 -14.99 8.58
CA SER A 96 -10.26 -16.17 8.75
C SER A 96 -9.15 -15.94 9.78
N PRO A 97 -9.23 -16.56 10.97
CA PRO A 97 -8.17 -16.47 11.99
C PRO A 97 -6.80 -16.99 11.50
N VAL A 98 -6.81 -17.96 10.60
CA VAL A 98 -5.60 -18.51 9.98
C VAL A 98 -4.92 -17.45 9.12
N LEU A 99 -5.67 -16.77 8.25
CA LEU A 99 -5.14 -15.71 7.40
C LEU A 99 -4.68 -14.49 8.22
N GLN A 100 -5.39 -14.15 9.30
CA GLN A 100 -4.94 -13.10 10.23
C GLN A 100 -3.61 -13.43 10.89
N THR A 101 -3.40 -14.70 11.28
CA THR A 101 -2.14 -15.15 11.89
C THR A 101 -0.99 -15.11 10.88
N GLU A 102 -1.23 -15.58 9.64
CA GLU A 102 -0.26 -15.50 8.56
C GLU A 102 0.10 -14.05 8.23
N ALA A 103 -0.89 -13.18 8.06
CA ALA A 103 -0.69 -11.76 7.78
C ALA A 103 0.12 -11.07 8.89
N LYS A 104 -0.17 -11.38 10.17
CA LYS A 104 0.61 -10.87 11.29
C LYS A 104 2.09 -11.28 11.19
N ASN A 105 2.37 -12.55 10.90
CA ASN A 105 3.74 -13.05 10.77
C ASN A 105 4.49 -12.37 9.61
N LEU A 106 3.81 -12.16 8.47
CA LEU A 106 4.36 -11.44 7.33
C LEU A 106 4.69 -9.98 7.69
N LEU A 107 3.79 -9.29 8.40
CA LEU A 107 4.03 -7.92 8.85
C LEU A 107 5.16 -7.82 9.88
N GLU A 108 5.27 -8.79 10.80
CA GLU A 108 6.38 -8.88 11.75
C GLU A 108 7.73 -9.09 11.03
N LYS A 109 7.75 -9.83 9.92
CA LYS A 109 8.93 -9.93 9.06
C LYS A 109 9.19 -8.61 8.33
N ALA A 110 8.15 -7.95 7.83
CA ALA A 110 8.27 -6.66 7.15
C ALA A 110 8.88 -5.57 8.04
N VAL A 111 8.43 -5.43 9.29
CA VAL A 111 8.99 -4.43 10.23
C VAL A 111 10.42 -4.75 10.66
N LYS A 112 10.85 -6.02 10.61
CA LYS A 112 12.26 -6.38 10.83
C LYS A 112 13.15 -5.95 9.66
N LEU A 113 12.65 -6.05 8.43
CA LEU A 113 13.35 -5.64 7.21
C LEU A 113 13.33 -4.12 7.03
N ALA A 114 12.20 -3.48 7.33
CA ALA A 114 11.96 -2.05 7.20
C ALA A 114 11.31 -1.50 8.47
N PRO A 115 12.09 -1.16 9.51
CA PRO A 115 11.58 -0.67 10.80
C PRO A 115 10.81 0.65 10.77
N LEU A 116 10.94 1.41 9.66
CA LEU A 116 10.22 2.66 9.45
C LEU A 116 9.09 2.52 8.42
N SER A 117 8.63 1.29 8.14
CA SER A 117 7.51 1.07 7.22
C SER A 117 6.20 1.54 7.84
N ALA A 118 5.74 2.72 7.43
CA ALA A 118 4.48 3.29 7.90
C ALA A 118 3.30 2.36 7.63
N GLU A 119 3.26 1.69 6.47
CA GLU A 119 2.17 0.76 6.15
C GLU A 119 2.24 -0.54 6.96
N ALA A 120 3.42 -1.11 7.21
CA ALA A 120 3.54 -2.31 8.02
C ALA A 120 3.03 -2.07 9.45
N HIS A 121 3.43 -0.95 10.04
CA HIS A 121 2.96 -0.52 11.35
C HIS A 121 1.46 -0.22 11.36
N TYR A 122 0.93 0.43 10.32
CA TYR A 122 -0.51 0.65 10.18
C TYR A 122 -1.29 -0.66 10.18
N GLN A 123 -0.88 -1.65 9.37
CA GLN A 123 -1.56 -2.94 9.27
C GLN A 123 -1.49 -3.74 10.59
N LEU A 124 -0.35 -3.73 11.28
CA LEU A 124 -0.22 -4.32 12.63
C LEU A 124 -1.15 -3.63 13.64
N GLY A 125 -1.30 -2.31 13.55
CA GLY A 125 -2.23 -1.54 14.36
C GLY A 125 -3.69 -1.90 14.08
N GLN A 126 -4.06 -2.07 12.81
CA GLN A 126 -5.42 -2.52 12.43
C GLN A 126 -5.73 -3.92 12.99
N LEU A 127 -4.81 -4.87 12.87
CA LEU A 127 -4.93 -6.21 13.47
C LEU A 127 -5.12 -6.14 14.99
N ALA A 128 -4.31 -5.33 15.68
CA ALA A 128 -4.44 -5.15 17.13
C ALA A 128 -5.79 -4.52 17.51
N LEU A 129 -6.26 -3.52 16.75
CA LEU A 129 -7.54 -2.87 16.97
C LEU A 129 -8.73 -3.82 16.76
N GLN A 130 -8.69 -4.66 15.73
CA GLN A 130 -9.69 -5.71 15.48
C GLN A 130 -9.77 -6.70 16.65
N GLN A 131 -8.62 -7.03 17.25
CA GLN A 131 -8.51 -7.90 18.41
C GLN A 131 -8.74 -7.18 19.76
N ASN A 132 -9.20 -5.92 19.71
CA ASN A 132 -9.42 -5.06 20.88
C ASN A 132 -8.19 -4.87 21.79
N ARG A 133 -6.97 -5.07 21.24
CA ARG A 133 -5.69 -4.80 21.91
C ARG A 133 -5.35 -3.32 21.72
N LEU A 134 -6.08 -2.44 22.40
CA LEU A 134 -6.08 -1.00 22.14
C LEU A 134 -4.70 -0.34 22.35
N THR A 135 -3.98 -0.69 23.42
CA THR A 135 -2.63 -0.15 23.70
C THR A 135 -1.61 -0.58 22.64
N ASP A 136 -1.70 -1.83 22.17
CA ASP A 136 -0.84 -2.32 21.08
C ASP A 136 -1.16 -1.58 19.78
N ALA A 137 -2.45 -1.35 19.49
CA ALA A 137 -2.90 -0.61 18.31
C ALA A 137 -2.39 0.83 18.33
N GLU A 138 -2.53 1.53 19.46
CA GLU A 138 -1.99 2.88 19.66
C GLU A 138 -0.49 2.93 19.33
N ARG A 139 0.30 2.05 19.97
CA ARG A 139 1.76 1.99 19.74
C ARG A 139 2.10 1.82 18.26
N GLN A 140 1.43 0.87 17.58
CA GLN A 140 1.70 0.59 16.17
C GLN A 140 1.29 1.77 15.27
N PHE A 141 0.16 2.42 15.52
CA PHE A 141 -0.22 3.61 14.75
C PHE A 141 0.71 4.80 15.01
N LEU A 142 1.20 5.00 16.23
CA LEU A 142 2.20 6.03 16.51
C LEU A 142 3.51 5.75 15.77
N LEU A 143 3.97 4.48 15.69
CA LEU A 143 5.13 4.10 14.88
C LEU A 143 4.89 4.34 13.38
N SER A 144 3.66 4.12 12.89
CA SER A 144 3.28 4.46 11.51
C SER A 144 3.45 5.96 11.22
N LEU A 145 3.00 6.82 12.15
CA LEU A 145 3.13 8.28 12.04
C LEU A 145 4.56 8.80 12.21
N GLN A 146 5.49 8.03 12.80
CA GLN A 146 6.89 8.46 12.87
C GLN A 146 7.53 8.59 11.48
N SER A 147 7.11 7.74 10.54
CA SER A 147 7.63 7.73 9.17
C SER A 147 6.77 8.56 8.22
N GLU A 148 5.45 8.52 8.38
CA GLU A 148 4.53 9.35 7.61
C GLU A 148 3.61 10.14 8.55
N PRO A 149 4.05 11.33 9.01
CA PRO A 149 3.28 12.15 9.94
C PRO A 149 1.93 12.61 9.40
N ASP A 150 1.80 12.77 8.07
CA ASP A 150 0.61 13.31 7.42
C ASP A 150 -0.31 12.20 6.87
N ARG A 151 -0.23 10.99 7.42
CA ARG A 151 -1.00 9.83 6.95
C ARG A 151 -2.42 9.85 7.50
N SER A 152 -3.34 10.46 6.74
CA SER A 152 -4.76 10.64 7.09
C SER A 152 -5.41 9.38 7.68
N LYS A 153 -5.28 8.23 7.03
CA LYS A 153 -5.86 6.96 7.50
C LYS A 153 -5.37 6.52 8.89
N THR A 154 -4.13 6.84 9.25
CA THR A 154 -3.57 6.49 10.55
C THR A 154 -4.12 7.41 11.65
N HIS A 155 -4.30 8.71 11.37
CA HIS A 155 -4.98 9.63 12.28
C HIS A 155 -6.43 9.21 12.54
N PHE A 156 -7.16 8.81 11.50
CA PHE A 156 -8.51 8.27 11.67
C PHE A 156 -8.48 7.02 12.57
N ALA A 157 -7.57 6.07 12.33
CA ALA A 157 -7.46 4.86 13.15
C ALA A 157 -7.13 5.16 14.62
N LEU A 158 -6.21 6.11 14.89
CA LEU A 158 -5.92 6.58 16.26
C LEU A 158 -7.13 7.23 16.92
N SER A 159 -7.94 8.00 16.18
CA SER A 159 -9.17 8.58 16.74
C SER A 159 -10.13 7.48 17.25
N LEU A 160 -10.24 6.36 16.52
CA LEU A 160 -11.05 5.21 16.91
C LEU A 160 -10.47 4.51 18.14
N VAL A 161 -9.15 4.34 18.19
CA VAL A 161 -8.44 3.76 19.35
C VAL A 161 -8.67 4.61 20.60
N TYR A 162 -8.45 5.92 20.51
CA TYR A 162 -8.63 6.83 21.64
C TYR A 162 -10.06 6.90 22.13
N ARG A 163 -11.04 6.86 21.22
CA ARG A 163 -12.45 6.77 21.61
C ARG A 163 -12.75 5.49 22.39
N ARG A 164 -12.21 4.35 21.97
CA ARG A 164 -12.39 3.06 22.68
C ARG A 164 -11.65 3.02 24.02
N LEU A 165 -10.57 3.78 24.17
CA LEU A 165 -9.84 3.97 25.43
C LEU A 165 -10.49 5.00 26.36
N GLY A 166 -11.54 5.71 25.95
CA GLY A 166 -12.15 6.80 26.71
C GLY A 166 -11.35 8.12 26.72
N ARG A 167 -10.32 8.23 25.88
CA ARG A 167 -9.47 9.42 25.74
C ARG A 167 -10.09 10.39 24.72
N THR A 168 -11.21 11.00 25.09
CA THR A 168 -12.05 11.82 24.19
C THR A 168 -11.31 13.01 23.58
N ASP A 169 -10.47 13.70 24.36
CA ASP A 169 -9.70 14.86 23.88
C ASP A 169 -8.69 14.45 22.80
N ASP A 170 -7.98 13.35 23.02
CA ASP A 170 -7.01 12.83 22.05
C ASP A 170 -7.72 12.32 20.79
N ALA A 171 -8.88 11.66 20.94
CA ALA A 171 -9.70 11.24 19.82
C ALA A 171 -10.13 12.43 18.95
N THR A 172 -10.57 13.51 19.58
CA THR A 172 -11.02 14.75 18.90
C THR A 172 -9.87 15.40 18.14
N LYS A 173 -8.69 15.51 18.77
CA LYS A 173 -7.48 16.05 18.11
C LYS A 173 -7.09 15.24 16.88
N GLN A 174 -7.01 13.91 16.99
CA GLN A 174 -6.62 13.04 15.88
C GLN A 174 -7.65 13.08 14.74
N PHE A 175 -8.95 13.16 15.09
CA PHE A 175 -9.99 13.26 14.08
C PHE A 175 -9.96 14.60 13.33
N ALA A 176 -9.66 15.71 14.01
CA ALA A 176 -9.48 17.02 13.37
C ALA A 176 -8.32 16.98 12.36
N ILE A 177 -7.16 16.42 12.74
CA ILE A 177 -6.02 16.26 11.83
C ILE A 177 -6.40 15.41 10.62
N TYR A 178 -7.13 14.30 10.82
CA TYR A 178 -7.64 13.49 9.71
C TYR A 178 -8.49 14.31 8.73
N GLN A 179 -9.40 15.16 9.24
CA GLN A 179 -10.26 16.00 8.41
C GLN A 179 -9.45 17.01 7.59
N ASP A 180 -8.49 17.69 8.22
CA ASP A 180 -7.63 18.66 7.55
C ASP A 180 -6.81 18.01 6.44
N LEU A 181 -6.21 16.84 6.71
CA LEU A 181 -5.46 16.06 5.72
C LEU A 181 -6.36 15.58 4.57
N LYS A 182 -7.58 15.12 4.89
CA LYS A 182 -8.53 14.65 3.87
C LYS A 182 -8.94 15.77 2.91
N GLN A 183 -9.16 16.98 3.43
CA GLN A 183 -9.44 18.15 2.61
C GLN A 183 -8.26 18.54 1.73
N ALA A 184 -7.03 18.47 2.25
CA ALA A 184 -5.82 18.74 1.46
C ALA A 184 -5.62 17.73 0.33
N GLU A 185 -5.89 16.44 0.57
CA GLU A 185 -5.83 15.38 -0.45
C GLU A 185 -6.83 15.64 -1.60
N GLU A 186 -8.05 16.06 -1.28
CA GLU A 186 -9.12 16.33 -2.26
C GLU A 186 -8.91 17.65 -3.02
N GLY A 187 -8.41 18.69 -2.33
CA GLY A 187 -8.05 19.97 -2.92
C GLY A 187 -6.85 19.88 -3.87
N GLY A 188 -5.87 19.03 -3.55
CA GLY A 188 -4.71 18.77 -4.42
C GLY A 188 -5.09 18.09 -5.74
N MET A 189 -6.09 17.19 -5.73
CA MET A 189 -6.61 16.55 -6.95
C MET A 189 -7.32 17.54 -7.88
N THR A 190 -8.00 18.55 -7.34
CA THR A 190 -8.72 19.55 -8.17
C THR A 190 -7.75 20.51 -8.88
N THR A 191 -6.61 20.86 -8.28
CA THR A 191 -5.55 21.64 -8.95
C THR A 191 -4.79 20.87 -10.03
N ALA A 192 -4.70 19.54 -9.93
CA ALA A 192 -3.98 18.71 -10.91
C ALA A 192 -4.79 18.37 -12.19
N MET A 193 -6.09 18.68 -12.21
CA MET A 193 -7.01 18.39 -13.32
C MET A 193 -7.35 19.61 -14.19
N ALA A 194 -6.82 20.81 -13.90
CA ALA A 194 -7.03 21.96 -14.77
C ALA A 194 -6.30 21.73 -16.11
N PRO A 195 -7.01 21.62 -17.25
CA PRO A 195 -6.34 21.56 -18.53
C PRO A 195 -5.63 22.90 -18.74
N ALA A 196 -4.37 22.86 -19.12
CA ALA A 196 -3.66 24.02 -19.64
C ALA A 196 -4.38 24.46 -20.93
N ALA A 197 -5.39 25.31 -20.79
CA ALA A 197 -5.94 26.08 -21.89
C ALA A 197 -4.88 27.10 -22.28
N ASN A 198 -4.14 26.80 -23.34
CA ASN A 198 -3.26 27.75 -23.98
C ASN A 198 -4.05 28.42 -25.13
N PRO A 199 -3.94 29.76 -25.30
CA PRO A 199 -4.61 30.50 -26.36
C PRO A 199 -4.09 30.17 -27.76
#